data_AF-A0A1I6LPE5-F1
#
_entry.id   AF-A0A1I6LPE5-F1
#
_cell.length_a   1.000
_cell.length_b   1.000
_cell.length_c   1.000
_cell.angle_alpha   90.00
_cell.angle_beta   90.00
_cell.angle_gamma   90.00
#
_symmetry.space_group_name_H-M   'P 1'
#
loop_
_entity.id
_entity.type
_entity.pdbx_description
1 polymer ?
#
loop_
_entity_poly.entity_id
_entity_poly.type
_entity_poly.pdbx_seq_one_letter_code
_entity_poly.pdbx_strand_id
1 'polypeptide(L)'
;MLARLNARTLLLAAAGSIAVAVAIALWLQIPDSHTWEFALSVLTGIAIVLATLWLKATILRRIRIGQAATPKSMAILVPWIAVFWILVHLIQLLTIHVVERAGFWNSRLSARQRTLFTEPRLESWQNDAISTLLWFVLPGLLLPLIIETVSSGTLKTAARVYRRWQLWLTVGVATTLGGWLTGKLTTWHPSETVHGELLSAIARLSLLYALLLAIALIALAIISNQLARSATRQD
;
A
#
# COMPACT_ATOMS: atom_id res chain seq x y z
N MET A 1 -9.09 3.82 22.25
CA MET A 1 -8.78 2.94 21.10
C MET A 1 -8.17 3.71 19.92
N LEU A 2 -8.55 4.97 19.68
CA LEU A 2 -7.96 5.90 18.69
C LEU A 2 -6.97 6.93 19.27
N ALA A 3 -6.66 6.86 20.57
CA ALA A 3 -5.98 7.93 21.31
C ALA A 3 -4.57 8.32 20.80
N ARG A 4 -3.96 7.51 19.92
CA ARG A 4 -2.64 7.81 19.32
C ARG A 4 -2.72 8.41 17.91
N LEU A 5 -3.86 8.32 17.23
CA LEU A 5 -4.13 9.09 16.03
C LEU A 5 -4.60 10.48 16.45
N ASN A 6 -3.65 11.38 16.71
CA ASN A 6 -3.97 12.78 16.91
C ASN A 6 -4.02 13.53 15.56
N ALA A 7 -4.72 14.67 15.53
CA ALA A 7 -4.80 15.54 14.37
C ALA A 7 -3.41 15.89 13.80
N ARG A 8 -2.41 16.04 14.69
CA ARG A 8 -1.02 16.28 14.28
C ARG A 8 -0.43 15.17 13.41
N THR A 9 -0.68 13.90 13.72
CA THR A 9 -0.16 12.76 12.94
C THR A 9 -0.88 12.65 11.60
N LEU A 10 -2.20 12.91 11.58
CA LEU A 10 -2.98 12.96 10.34
C LEU A 10 -2.48 14.09 9.43
N LEU A 11 -2.33 15.31 9.96
CA LEU A 11 -1.82 16.46 9.22
C LEU A 11 -0.40 16.23 8.71
N LEU A 12 0.48 15.67 9.55
CA LEU A 12 1.84 15.33 9.14
C LEU A 12 1.85 14.30 7.99
N ALA A 13 1.01 13.26 8.10
CA ALA A 13 0.93 12.23 7.07
C ALA A 13 0.36 12.79 5.76
N ALA A 14 -0.68 13.63 5.83
CA ALA A 14 -1.30 14.25 4.68
C ALA A 14 -0.38 15.28 4.02
N ALA A 15 0.03 16.31 4.76
CA ALA A 15 0.89 17.36 4.24
C ALA A 15 2.23 16.81 3.76
N GLY A 16 2.84 15.89 4.51
CA GLY A 16 4.09 15.25 4.11
C GLY A 16 3.94 14.43 2.83
N SER A 17 2.86 13.66 2.70
CA SER A 17 2.68 12.81 1.51
C SER A 17 2.29 13.63 0.28
N ILE A 18 1.56 14.75 0.45
CA ILE A 18 1.31 15.74 -0.61
C ILE A 18 2.62 16.41 -1.04
N ALA A 19 3.44 16.87 -0.08
CA ALA A 19 4.73 17.49 -0.38
C ALA A 19 5.65 16.56 -1.16
N VAL A 20 5.71 15.27 -0.79
CA VAL A 20 6.45 14.24 -1.54
C VAL A 20 5.88 14.06 -2.95
N ALA A 21 4.55 14.00 -3.10
CA ALA A 21 3.92 13.85 -4.43
C ALA A 21 4.22 15.04 -5.34
N VAL A 22 4.14 16.28 -4.82
CA VAL A 22 4.51 17.50 -5.55
C VAL A 22 5.99 17.47 -5.90
N ALA A 23 6.88 17.07 -4.98
CA ALA A 23 8.30 16.98 -5.25
C ALA A 23 8.61 15.96 -6.37
N ILE A 24 7.94 14.80 -6.38
CA ILE A 24 8.05 13.82 -7.47
C ILE A 24 7.56 14.41 -8.79
N ALA A 25 6.41 15.10 -8.79
CA ALA A 25 5.87 15.72 -9.99
C ALA A 25 6.81 16.77 -10.57
N LEU A 26 7.41 17.62 -9.72
CA LEU A 26 8.41 18.61 -10.14
C LEU A 26 9.71 17.95 -10.61
N TRP A 27 10.14 16.89 -9.94
CA TRP A 27 11.34 16.12 -10.32
C TRP A 27 11.22 15.53 -11.72
N LEU A 28 10.05 15.02 -12.10
CA LEU A 28 9.78 14.48 -13.44
C LEU A 28 9.81 15.54 -14.56
N GLN A 29 9.82 16.83 -14.23
CA GLN A 29 9.91 17.94 -15.20
C GLN A 29 11.35 18.40 -15.44
N ILE A 30 12.33 17.85 -14.72
CA ILE A 30 13.74 18.20 -14.92
C ILE A 30 14.19 17.60 -16.25
N PRO A 31 14.64 18.42 -17.22
CA PRO A 31 15.17 17.91 -18.49
C PRO A 31 16.50 17.17 -18.27
N ASP A 32 16.77 16.15 -19.07
CA ASP A 32 18.03 15.36 -19.01
C ASP A 32 18.95 15.70 -20.20
N SER A 33 19.03 16.98 -20.58
CA SER A 33 19.77 17.39 -21.80
C SER A 33 21.27 17.60 -21.56
N HIS A 34 21.64 17.97 -20.34
CA HIS A 34 23.02 18.22 -19.95
C HIS A 34 23.45 17.37 -18.75
N THR A 35 24.74 17.03 -18.66
CA THR A 35 25.30 16.22 -17.57
C THR A 35 25.04 16.79 -16.17
N TRP A 36 25.03 18.12 -16.04
CA TRP A 36 24.73 18.78 -14.76
C TRP A 36 23.25 18.68 -14.38
N GLU A 37 22.33 18.68 -15.36
CA GLU A 37 20.89 18.47 -15.15
C GLU A 37 20.64 17.04 -14.69
N PHE A 38 21.30 16.08 -15.33
CA PHE A 38 21.27 14.67 -14.91
C PHE A 38 21.78 14.50 -13.46
N ALA A 39 22.92 15.11 -13.13
CA ALA A 39 23.46 15.05 -11.76
C ALA A 39 22.49 15.67 -10.74
N LEU A 40 21.88 16.80 -11.07
CA LEU A 40 20.86 17.45 -10.24
C LEU A 40 19.61 16.57 -10.08
N SER A 41 19.14 15.94 -11.16
CA SER A 41 18.02 15.00 -11.16
C SER A 41 18.31 13.80 -10.25
N VAL A 42 19.50 13.21 -10.33
CA VAL A 42 19.90 12.11 -9.43
C VAL A 42 19.91 12.56 -7.96
N LEU A 43 20.52 13.71 -7.65
CA LEU A 43 20.60 14.21 -6.27
C LEU A 43 19.23 14.54 -5.69
N THR A 44 18.36 15.19 -6.47
CA THR A 44 16.99 15.52 -6.06
C THR A 44 16.14 14.25 -5.90
N GLY A 45 16.29 13.27 -6.78
CA GLY A 45 15.66 11.95 -6.65
C GLY A 45 16.06 11.24 -5.35
N ILE A 46 17.35 11.23 -5.01
CA ILE A 46 17.85 10.68 -3.73
C ILE A 46 17.22 11.43 -2.54
N ALA A 47 17.18 12.76 -2.59
CA ALA A 47 16.58 13.57 -1.53
C ALA A 47 15.09 13.25 -1.33
N ILE A 48 14.32 13.07 -2.40
CA ILE A 48 12.91 12.66 -2.36
C ILE A 48 12.75 11.28 -1.73
N VAL A 49 13.59 10.32 -2.10
CA VAL A 49 13.58 8.97 -1.51
C VAL A 49 13.85 9.05 0.00
N LEU A 50 14.89 9.77 0.42
CA LEU A 50 15.22 9.95 1.83
C LEU A 50 14.10 10.64 2.61
N ALA A 51 13.49 11.69 2.05
CA ALA A 51 12.35 12.38 2.66
C ALA A 51 11.14 11.45 2.81
N THR A 52 10.88 10.63 1.80
CA THR A 52 9.80 9.63 1.83
C THR A 52 10.04 8.58 2.91
N LEU A 53 11.25 8.02 2.97
CA LEU A 53 11.63 7.05 4.01
C LEU A 53 11.51 7.66 5.42
N TRP A 54 11.98 8.89 5.60
CA TRP A 54 11.89 9.61 6.86
C TRP A 54 10.42 9.82 7.28
N LEU A 55 9.57 10.25 6.35
CA LEU A 55 8.15 10.46 6.59
C LEU A 55 7.45 9.16 6.98
N LYS A 56 7.65 8.08 6.21
CA LYS A 56 7.02 6.77 6.49
C LYS A 56 7.51 6.20 7.82
N ALA A 57 8.81 6.23 8.10
CA ALA A 57 9.36 5.81 9.38
C ALA A 57 8.80 6.63 10.56
N THR A 58 8.63 7.95 10.37
CA THR A 58 8.05 8.84 11.39
C THR A 58 6.60 8.49 11.68
N ILE A 59 5.77 8.25 10.65
CA ILE A 59 4.37 7.86 10.82
C ILE A 59 4.27 6.54 11.58
N LEU A 60 5.02 5.51 11.17
CA LEU A 60 5.02 4.19 11.81
C LEU A 60 5.42 4.28 13.29
N ARG A 61 6.51 4.99 13.59
CA ARG A 61 7.00 5.15 14.98
C ARG A 61 6.09 6.00 15.84
N ARG A 62 5.51 7.08 15.30
CA ARG A 62 4.55 7.91 16.05
C ARG A 62 3.30 7.11 16.41
N ILE A 63 2.76 6.34 15.47
CA ILE A 63 1.58 5.49 15.70
C ILE A 63 1.91 4.37 16.71
N ARG A 64 3.12 3.80 16.67
CA ARG A 64 3.51 2.67 17.53
C ARG A 64 3.95 3.06 18.92
N ILE A 65 4.86 4.02 19.04
CA ILE A 65 5.52 4.40 20.30
C ILE A 65 5.49 5.91 20.59
N GLY A 66 4.84 6.72 19.75
CA GLY A 66 4.71 8.17 19.96
C GLY A 66 5.97 8.99 19.63
N GLN A 67 7.00 8.38 19.04
CA GLN A 67 8.28 9.03 18.76
C GLN A 67 8.48 9.32 17.26
N ALA A 68 9.35 10.29 16.94
CA ALA A 68 9.75 10.59 15.57
C ALA A 68 10.69 9.52 14.98
N ALA A 69 10.97 9.58 13.67
CA ALA A 69 11.96 8.70 13.04
C ALA A 69 13.37 8.87 13.62
N THR A 70 14.16 7.82 13.50
CA THR A 70 15.62 7.82 13.67
C THR A 70 16.27 7.29 12.38
N PRO A 71 17.55 7.58 12.13
CA PRO A 71 18.28 7.01 11.00
C PRO A 71 18.20 5.48 10.96
N LYS A 72 18.28 4.81 12.12
CA LYS A 72 18.10 3.36 12.25
C LYS A 72 16.74 2.89 11.73
N SER A 73 15.65 3.59 12.07
CA SER A 73 14.31 3.21 11.62
C SER A 73 14.11 3.34 10.11
N MET A 74 14.78 4.31 9.46
CA MET A 74 14.80 4.40 8.00
C MET A 74 15.62 3.29 7.37
N ALA A 75 16.80 3.01 7.92
CA ALA A 75 17.67 1.93 7.43
C ALA A 75 16.96 0.57 7.50
N ILE A 76 16.14 0.33 8.53
CA ILE A 76 15.30 -0.87 8.65
C ILE A 76 14.17 -0.90 7.62
N LEU A 77 13.66 0.25 7.18
CA LEU A 77 12.57 0.31 6.20
C LEU A 77 13.02 -0.08 4.79
N VAL A 78 14.28 0.19 4.42
CA VAL A 78 14.87 -0.14 3.11
C VAL A 78 14.75 -1.63 2.75
N PRO A 79 15.23 -2.59 3.56
CA PRO A 79 15.09 -4.01 3.23
C PRO A 79 13.63 -4.45 3.15
N TRP A 80 12.73 -3.85 3.94
CA TRP A 80 11.30 -4.14 3.82
C TRP A 80 10.70 -3.66 2.51
N ILE A 81 11.13 -2.50 2.01
CA ILE A 81 10.73 -2.03 0.68
C ILE A 81 11.23 -2.98 -0.40
N ALA A 82 12.49 -3.44 -0.29
CA ALA A 82 13.04 -4.43 -1.22
C ALA A 82 12.25 -5.75 -1.18
N VAL A 83 11.96 -6.28 0.01
CA VAL A 83 11.15 -7.49 0.19
C VAL A 83 9.74 -7.31 -0.39
N PHE A 84 9.09 -6.18 -0.10
CA PHE A 84 7.78 -5.87 -0.66
C PHE A 84 7.83 -5.83 -2.19
N TRP A 85 8.81 -5.14 -2.76
CA TRP A 85 8.97 -5.01 -4.21
C TRP A 85 9.22 -6.37 -4.89
N ILE A 86 10.11 -7.20 -4.32
CA ILE A 86 10.36 -8.56 -4.81
C ILE A 86 9.07 -9.39 -4.77
N LEU A 87 8.33 -9.36 -3.66
CA LEU A 87 7.09 -10.12 -3.52
C LEU A 87 6.00 -9.64 -4.50
N VAL A 88 5.86 -8.33 -4.69
CA VAL A 88 4.96 -7.77 -5.70
C VAL A 88 5.36 -8.25 -7.09
N HIS A 89 6.64 -8.18 -7.43
CA HIS A 89 7.14 -8.64 -8.73
C HIS A 89 6.90 -10.14 -8.94
N LEU A 90 7.17 -10.98 -7.95
CA LEU A 90 6.89 -12.43 -8.02
C LEU A 90 5.41 -12.73 -8.21
N ILE A 91 4.52 -11.98 -7.54
CA ILE A 91 3.07 -12.10 -7.74
C ILE A 91 2.67 -11.63 -9.14
N GLN A 92 3.28 -10.57 -9.66
CA GLN A 92 3.06 -10.09 -11.04
C GLN A 92 3.55 -11.08 -12.10
N LEU A 93 4.59 -11.88 -11.85
CA LEU A 93 4.96 -12.96 -12.77
C LEU A 93 3.80 -13.96 -12.95
N LEU A 94 2.92 -14.09 -11.94
CA LEU A 94 1.72 -14.91 -12.07
C LEU A 94 0.72 -14.30 -13.06
N THR A 95 0.73 -12.99 -13.35
CA THR A 95 -0.25 -12.40 -14.29
C THR A 95 0.08 -12.65 -15.76
N ILE A 96 1.35 -12.92 -16.09
CA ILE A 96 1.84 -12.96 -17.49
C ILE A 96 1.12 -14.01 -18.35
N HIS A 97 0.73 -15.14 -17.75
CA HIS A 97 0.12 -16.26 -18.48
C HIS A 97 -1.24 -16.71 -17.93
N VAL A 98 -2.05 -15.76 -17.42
CA VAL A 98 -3.34 -16.10 -16.81
C VAL A 98 -4.31 -16.73 -17.83
N VAL A 99 -4.37 -16.16 -19.03
CA VAL A 99 -5.26 -16.63 -20.11
C VAL A 99 -4.84 -18.01 -20.60
N GLU A 100 -3.56 -18.21 -20.90
CA GLU A 100 -3.04 -19.50 -21.39
C GLU A 100 -3.17 -20.60 -20.34
N ARG A 101 -2.96 -20.28 -19.05
CA ARG A 101 -3.23 -21.23 -17.96
C ARG A 101 -4.72 -21.51 -17.83
N ALA A 102 -5.60 -20.52 -17.97
CA ALA A 102 -7.05 -20.77 -17.94
C ALA A 102 -7.48 -21.74 -19.04
N GLY A 103 -7.01 -21.53 -20.28
CA GLY A 103 -7.24 -22.42 -21.41
C GLY A 103 -6.67 -23.82 -21.17
N PHE A 104 -5.43 -23.94 -20.68
CA PHE A 104 -4.83 -25.23 -20.33
C PHE A 104 -5.66 -25.98 -19.27
N TRP A 105 -6.06 -25.31 -18.19
CA TRP A 105 -6.86 -25.92 -17.13
C TRP A 105 -8.23 -26.36 -17.65
N ASN A 106 -8.91 -25.51 -18.43
CA ASN A 106 -10.18 -25.87 -19.06
C ASN A 106 -10.05 -27.11 -19.95
N SER A 107 -8.97 -27.21 -20.73
CA SER A 107 -8.69 -28.37 -21.59
C SER A 107 -8.52 -29.69 -20.81
N ARG A 108 -8.08 -29.64 -19.56
CA ARG A 108 -7.92 -30.82 -18.69
C ARG A 108 -9.19 -31.25 -17.96
N LEU A 109 -10.23 -30.41 -17.95
CA LEU A 109 -11.50 -30.72 -17.30
C LEU A 109 -12.38 -31.63 -18.17
N SER A 110 -13.20 -32.46 -17.52
CA SER A 110 -14.24 -33.25 -18.20
C SER A 110 -15.30 -32.35 -18.84
N ALA A 111 -16.04 -32.87 -19.84
CA ALA A 111 -17.08 -32.11 -20.54
C ALA A 111 -18.11 -31.46 -19.59
N ARG A 112 -18.51 -32.19 -18.52
CA ARG A 112 -19.43 -31.68 -17.50
C ARG A 112 -18.82 -30.60 -16.61
N GLN A 113 -17.51 -30.64 -16.36
CA GLN A 113 -16.84 -29.61 -15.55
C GLN A 113 -16.60 -28.33 -16.34
N ARG A 114 -16.36 -28.42 -17.66
CA ARG A 114 -16.16 -27.24 -18.52
C ARG A 114 -17.38 -26.32 -18.59
N THR A 115 -18.59 -26.83 -18.37
CA THR A 115 -19.80 -25.99 -18.29
C THR A 115 -19.87 -25.17 -17.00
N LEU A 116 -19.24 -25.65 -15.91
CA LEU A 116 -19.18 -24.93 -14.63
C LEU A 116 -17.97 -23.99 -14.57
N PHE A 117 -16.84 -24.44 -15.10
CA PHE A 117 -15.54 -23.76 -15.11
C PHE A 117 -15.16 -23.38 -16.54
N THR A 118 -15.94 -22.48 -17.13
CA THR A 118 -15.62 -21.90 -18.44
C THR A 118 -14.28 -21.17 -18.37
N GLU A 119 -13.57 -21.08 -19.49
CA GLU A 119 -12.27 -20.41 -19.57
C GLU A 119 -12.31 -18.97 -19.02
N PRO A 120 -13.27 -18.08 -19.37
CA PRO A 120 -13.35 -16.74 -18.78
C PRO A 120 -13.55 -16.74 -17.26
N ARG A 121 -14.23 -17.77 -16.73
CA ARG A 121 -14.46 -17.89 -15.29
C ARG A 121 -13.18 -18.32 -14.56
N LEU A 122 -12.41 -19.23 -15.16
CA LEU A 122 -11.09 -19.63 -14.65
C LEU A 122 -10.10 -18.48 -14.71
N GLU A 123 -10.14 -17.66 -15.76
CA GLU A 123 -9.36 -16.44 -15.88
C GLU A 123 -9.72 -15.43 -14.78
N SER A 124 -11.02 -15.12 -14.62
CA SER A 124 -11.51 -14.24 -13.55
C SER A 124 -11.09 -14.73 -12.17
N TRP A 125 -11.25 -16.02 -11.87
CA TRP A 125 -10.86 -16.59 -10.58
C TRP A 125 -9.36 -16.49 -10.31
N GLN A 126 -8.52 -16.69 -11.33
CA GLN A 126 -7.08 -16.50 -11.21
C GLN A 126 -6.75 -15.03 -10.93
N ASN A 127 -7.37 -14.09 -11.65
CA ASN A 127 -7.18 -12.66 -11.43
C ASN A 127 -7.65 -12.21 -10.03
N ASP A 128 -8.77 -12.73 -9.55
CA ASP A 128 -9.29 -12.48 -8.21
C ASP A 128 -8.34 -13.02 -7.13
N ALA A 129 -7.80 -14.23 -7.34
CA ALA A 129 -6.81 -14.82 -6.44
C ALA A 129 -5.51 -14.02 -6.39
N ILE A 130 -4.98 -13.60 -7.54
CA ILE A 130 -3.77 -12.76 -7.63
C ILE A 130 -4.02 -11.40 -6.96
N SER A 131 -5.18 -10.79 -7.22
CA SER A 131 -5.56 -9.51 -6.60
C SER A 131 -5.69 -9.65 -5.08
N THR A 132 -6.25 -10.75 -4.59
CA THR A 132 -6.35 -11.07 -3.16
C THR A 132 -4.95 -11.23 -2.54
N LEU A 133 -4.03 -11.91 -3.23
CA LEU A 133 -2.65 -12.03 -2.77
C LEU A 133 -1.96 -10.67 -2.66
N LEU A 134 -2.09 -9.84 -3.69
CA LEU A 134 -1.42 -8.55 -3.79
C LEU A 134 -1.96 -7.51 -2.81
N TRP A 135 -3.28 -7.38 -2.74
CA TRP A 135 -3.91 -6.29 -2.00
C TRP A 135 -4.27 -6.67 -0.57
N PHE A 136 -4.58 -7.93 -0.29
CA PHE A 136 -5.02 -8.37 1.05
C PHE A 136 -3.93 -9.16 1.79
N VAL A 137 -3.45 -10.26 1.21
CA VAL A 137 -2.52 -11.16 1.91
C VAL A 137 -1.18 -10.48 2.15
N LEU A 138 -0.59 -9.86 1.12
CA LEU A 138 0.74 -9.28 1.20
C LEU A 138 0.82 -8.11 2.22
N PRO A 139 -0.09 -7.12 2.24
CA PRO A 139 -0.07 -6.08 3.27
C PRO A 139 -0.40 -6.63 4.65
N GLY A 140 -1.33 -7.59 4.74
CA GLY A 140 -1.67 -8.23 6.01
C GLY A 140 -0.50 -8.98 6.63
N LEU A 141 0.36 -9.58 5.81
CA LEU A 141 1.60 -10.21 6.25
C LEU A 141 2.67 -9.18 6.58
N LEU A 142 2.96 -8.21 5.72
CA LEU A 142 4.13 -7.36 5.91
C LEU A 142 3.93 -6.23 6.92
N LEU A 143 2.75 -5.61 6.97
CA LEU A 143 2.53 -4.41 7.79
C LEU A 143 2.87 -4.62 9.28
N PRO A 144 2.43 -5.70 9.96
CA PRO A 144 2.80 -5.91 11.37
C PRO A 144 4.31 -6.05 11.59
N LEU A 145 5.04 -6.70 10.67
CA LEU A 145 6.50 -6.88 10.76
C LEU A 145 7.21 -5.55 10.56
N ILE A 146 6.79 -4.79 9.56
CA ILE A 146 7.34 -3.47 9.27
C ILE A 146 7.13 -2.54 10.46
N ILE A 147 5.89 -2.43 10.97
CA ILE A 147 5.58 -1.55 12.12
C ILE A 147 6.45 -1.92 13.33
N GLU A 148 6.53 -3.20 13.67
CA GLU A 148 7.26 -3.64 14.86
C GLU A 148 8.77 -3.46 14.70
N THR A 149 9.36 -3.90 13.59
CA THR A 149 10.81 -3.75 13.35
C THR A 149 11.25 -2.29 13.23
N VAL A 150 10.49 -1.45 12.53
CA VAL A 150 10.80 -0.01 12.40
C VAL A 150 10.71 0.70 13.76
N SER A 151 9.86 0.22 14.67
CA SER A 151 9.64 0.86 15.97
C SER A 151 10.52 0.34 17.10
N SER A 152 10.68 -0.99 17.21
CA SER A 152 11.42 -1.64 18.30
C SER A 152 12.74 -2.28 17.83
N GLY A 153 12.94 -2.47 16.52
CA GLY A 153 14.08 -3.22 15.98
C GLY A 153 13.96 -4.73 16.17
N THR A 154 12.81 -5.26 16.58
CA THR A 154 12.61 -6.68 16.87
C THR A 154 11.39 -7.26 16.13
N LEU A 155 11.34 -8.59 15.99
CA LEU A 155 10.23 -9.32 15.35
C LEU A 155 9.34 -10.09 16.33
N LYS A 156 9.72 -10.16 17.61
CA LYS A 156 9.13 -11.09 18.61
C LYS A 156 7.62 -10.91 18.80
N THR A 157 7.12 -9.67 18.70
CA THR A 157 5.69 -9.37 18.91
C THR A 157 4.85 -9.59 17.66
N ALA A 158 5.45 -9.48 16.47
CA ALA A 158 4.72 -9.49 15.20
C ALA A 158 4.07 -10.84 14.90
N ALA A 159 4.79 -11.96 15.11
CA ALA A 159 4.30 -13.31 14.82
C ALA A 159 2.98 -13.65 15.55
N ARG A 160 2.78 -13.10 16.75
CA ARG A 160 1.58 -13.36 17.57
C ARG A 160 0.34 -12.62 17.06
N VAL A 161 0.51 -11.53 16.32
CA VAL A 161 -0.61 -10.75 15.78
C VAL A 161 -1.33 -11.52 14.67
N TYR A 162 -0.63 -12.35 13.88
CA TYR A 162 -1.25 -13.14 12.81
C TYR A 162 -2.31 -14.14 13.26
N ARG A 163 -2.23 -14.61 14.51
CA ARG A 163 -3.23 -15.51 15.09
C ARG A 163 -4.55 -14.80 15.40
N ARG A 164 -4.59 -13.46 15.35
CA ARG A 164 -5.80 -12.68 15.65
C ARG A 164 -6.57 -12.43 14.37
N TRP A 165 -7.80 -12.96 14.30
CA TRP A 165 -8.72 -12.71 13.20
C TRP A 165 -8.99 -11.21 12.96
N GLN A 166 -8.87 -10.38 14.00
CA GLN A 166 -9.03 -8.92 13.93
C GLN A 166 -8.00 -8.24 13.01
N LEU A 167 -6.79 -8.79 12.86
CA LEU A 167 -5.80 -8.29 11.89
C LEU A 167 -6.36 -8.43 10.49
N TRP A 168 -6.75 -9.65 10.14
CA TRP A 168 -7.29 -10.00 8.83
C TRP A 168 -8.57 -9.23 8.52
N LEU A 169 -9.46 -9.06 9.51
CA LEU A 169 -10.64 -8.21 9.34
C LEU A 169 -10.24 -6.76 9.03
N THR A 170 -9.27 -6.19 9.75
CA THR A 170 -8.83 -4.79 9.54
C THR A 170 -8.28 -4.59 8.13
N VAL A 171 -7.40 -5.49 7.70
CA VAL A 171 -6.80 -5.45 6.37
C VAL A 171 -7.88 -5.63 5.31
N GLY A 172 -8.78 -6.59 5.50
CA GLY A 172 -9.88 -6.88 4.56
C GLY A 172 -10.82 -5.71 4.38
N VAL A 173 -11.26 -5.10 5.49
CA VAL A 173 -12.10 -3.90 5.43
C VAL A 173 -11.36 -2.75 4.73
N ALA A 174 -10.09 -2.52 5.08
CA ALA A 174 -9.31 -1.45 4.45
C ALA A 174 -9.13 -1.66 2.94
N THR A 175 -8.87 -2.89 2.51
CA THR A 175 -8.64 -3.21 1.10
C THR A 175 -9.93 -3.19 0.30
N THR A 176 -11.02 -3.74 0.84
CA THR A 176 -12.33 -3.70 0.18
C THR A 176 -12.85 -2.28 0.07
N LEU A 177 -12.76 -1.47 1.14
CA LEU A 177 -13.14 -0.06 1.09
C LEU A 177 -12.26 0.72 0.10
N GLY A 178 -10.95 0.51 0.12
CA GLY A 178 -10.03 1.16 -0.80
C GLY A 178 -10.32 0.84 -2.26
N GLY A 179 -10.51 -0.44 -2.59
CA GLY A 179 -10.86 -0.88 -3.94
C GLY A 179 -12.24 -0.38 -4.39
N TRP A 180 -13.25 -0.49 -3.53
CA TRP A 180 -14.60 -0.01 -3.82
C TRP A 180 -14.65 1.49 -4.06
N LEU A 181 -14.01 2.30 -3.20
CA LEU A 181 -13.93 3.75 -3.35
C LEU A 181 -13.19 4.13 -4.62
N THR A 182 -12.08 3.45 -4.93
CA THR A 182 -11.33 3.67 -6.17
C THR A 182 -12.23 3.42 -7.38
N GLY A 183 -12.90 2.26 -7.46
CA GLY A 183 -13.79 1.94 -8.58
C GLY A 183 -14.97 2.90 -8.72
N LYS A 184 -15.58 3.35 -7.62
CA LYS A 184 -16.69 4.31 -7.66
C LYS A 184 -16.25 5.71 -8.09
N LEU A 185 -15.09 6.17 -7.62
CA LEU A 185 -14.59 7.49 -7.99
C LEU A 185 -14.05 7.52 -9.42
N THR A 186 -13.38 6.46 -9.89
CA THR A 186 -12.86 6.43 -11.27
C THR A 186 -13.94 6.36 -12.33
N THR A 187 -15.09 5.73 -12.04
CA THR A 187 -16.21 5.61 -12.98
C THR A 187 -17.15 6.82 -13.02
N TRP A 188 -16.97 7.80 -12.12
CA TRP A 188 -17.85 8.95 -12.02
C TRP A 188 -17.45 10.07 -12.99
N HIS A 189 -18.22 10.30 -14.05
CA HIS A 189 -17.97 11.35 -15.06
C HIS A 189 -19.07 12.43 -15.04
N PRO A 190 -18.87 13.58 -14.37
CA PRO A 190 -19.91 14.59 -14.20
C PRO A 190 -19.95 15.67 -15.30
N SER A 191 -18.99 15.75 -16.22
CA SER A 191 -18.89 16.83 -17.21
C SER A 191 -18.71 16.31 -18.63
N GLU A 192 -19.44 16.90 -19.58
CA GLU A 192 -19.28 16.65 -21.02
C GLU A 192 -18.17 17.53 -21.65
N THR A 193 -17.69 18.55 -20.94
CA THR A 193 -16.63 19.45 -21.42
C THR A 193 -15.23 18.99 -21.01
N VAL A 194 -14.23 19.24 -21.86
CA VAL A 194 -12.82 18.89 -21.59
C VAL A 194 -12.27 19.56 -20.33
N HIS A 195 -12.54 20.87 -20.15
CA HIS A 195 -12.09 21.61 -18.98
C HIS A 195 -12.79 21.14 -17.69
N GLY A 196 -14.09 20.86 -17.75
CA GLY A 196 -14.83 20.31 -16.61
C GLY A 196 -14.38 18.90 -16.25
N GLU A 197 -14.00 18.07 -17.23
CA GLU A 197 -13.49 16.73 -16.99
C GLU A 197 -12.09 16.77 -16.34
N LEU A 198 -11.21 17.70 -16.74
CA LEU A 198 -9.92 17.90 -16.08
C LEU A 198 -10.09 18.30 -14.61
N LEU A 199 -10.92 19.30 -14.31
CA LEU A 199 -11.18 19.73 -12.94
C LEU A 199 -11.84 18.62 -12.10
N SER A 200 -12.79 17.91 -12.69
CA SER A 200 -13.41 16.74 -12.06
C SER A 200 -12.39 15.64 -11.76
N ALA A 201 -11.48 15.34 -12.69
CA ALA A 201 -10.43 14.35 -12.49
C ALA A 201 -9.48 14.75 -11.34
N ILE A 202 -9.05 16.02 -11.29
CA ILE A 202 -8.22 16.54 -10.19
C ILE A 202 -8.95 16.41 -8.84
N ALA A 203 -10.23 16.80 -8.78
CA ALA A 203 -11.04 16.71 -7.57
C ALA A 203 -11.23 15.25 -7.12
N ARG A 204 -11.55 14.34 -8.04
CA ARG A 204 -11.71 12.90 -7.78
C ARG A 204 -10.42 12.27 -7.27
N LEU A 205 -9.28 12.56 -7.91
CA LEU A 205 -7.97 12.05 -7.49
C LEU A 205 -7.58 12.58 -6.11
N SER A 206 -7.81 13.87 -5.85
CA SER A 206 -7.53 14.50 -4.55
C SER A 206 -8.37 13.87 -3.43
N LEU A 207 -9.67 13.68 -3.68
CA LEU A 207 -10.58 13.04 -2.73
C LEU A 207 -10.20 11.57 -2.49
N LEU A 208 -9.95 10.82 -3.57
CA LEU A 208 -9.53 9.42 -3.50
C LEU A 208 -8.25 9.29 -2.67
N TYR A 209 -7.26 10.14 -2.92
CA TYR A 209 -6.02 10.16 -2.18
C TYR A 209 -6.23 10.41 -0.69
N ALA A 210 -7.03 11.42 -0.33
CA ALA A 210 -7.34 11.73 1.07
C ALA A 210 -8.05 10.56 1.78
N LEU A 211 -9.01 9.91 1.11
CA LEU A 211 -9.75 8.77 1.65
C LEU A 211 -8.83 7.55 1.84
N LEU A 212 -8.02 7.21 0.84
CA LEU A 212 -7.08 6.10 0.91
C LEU A 212 -6.03 6.31 2.01
N LEU A 213 -5.54 7.55 2.15
CA LEU A 213 -4.62 7.91 3.24
C LEU A 213 -5.30 7.74 4.60
N ALA A 214 -6.54 8.21 4.76
CA ALA A 214 -7.29 8.06 6.01
C ALA A 214 -7.50 6.58 6.37
N ILE A 215 -7.92 5.76 5.40
CA ILE A 215 -8.09 4.32 5.57
C ILE A 215 -6.78 3.66 6.01
N ALA A 216 -5.66 3.98 5.33
CA ALA A 216 -4.36 3.44 5.65
C ALA A 216 -3.91 3.81 7.08
N LEU A 217 -4.09 5.07 7.49
CA LEU A 217 -3.71 5.53 8.83
C LEU A 217 -4.55 4.88 9.92
N ILE A 218 -5.87 4.72 9.71
CA ILE A 218 -6.75 4.01 10.63
C ILE A 218 -6.33 2.55 10.76
N ALA A 219 -6.07 1.87 9.64
CA ALA A 219 -5.61 0.48 9.64
C ALA A 219 -4.28 0.32 10.41
N LEU A 220 -3.29 1.19 10.14
CA LEU A 220 -2.01 1.20 10.86
C LEU A 220 -2.19 1.40 12.37
N ALA A 221 -3.10 2.28 12.79
CA ALA A 221 -3.36 2.51 14.20
C ALA A 221 -4.02 1.32 14.89
N ILE A 222 -4.96 0.65 14.21
CA ILE A 222 -5.59 -0.57 14.73
C ILE A 222 -4.54 -1.69 14.87
N ILE A 223 -3.72 -1.92 13.84
CA ILE A 223 -2.65 -2.93 13.85
C ILE A 223 -1.63 -2.64 14.97
N SER A 224 -1.22 -1.38 15.11
CA SER A 224 -0.32 -0.93 16.18
C SER A 224 -0.87 -1.20 17.58
N ASN A 225 -2.17 -0.97 17.79
CA ASN A 225 -2.82 -1.28 19.06
C ASN A 225 -2.91 -2.79 19.31
N GLN A 226 -3.17 -3.59 18.28
CA GLN A 226 -3.13 -5.05 18.40
C GLN A 226 -1.73 -5.55 18.78
N LEU A 227 -0.67 -4.99 18.18
CA LEU A 227 0.72 -5.24 18.56
C LEU A 227 0.99 -4.87 20.03
N ALA A 228 0.44 -3.74 20.52
CA ALA A 228 0.61 -3.32 21.92
C ALA A 228 -0.02 -4.32 22.89
N ARG A 229 -1.25 -4.75 22.61
CA ARG A 229 -1.96 -5.77 23.40
C ARG A 229 -1.31 -7.16 23.34
N SER A 230 -0.47 -7.42 22.34
CA SER A 230 0.30 -8.67 22.27
C SER A 230 1.55 -8.61 23.15
N ALA A 231 2.15 -7.43 23.33
CA ALA A 231 3.31 -7.25 24.19
C ALA A 231 2.96 -7.42 25.68
N THR A 232 1.86 -6.81 26.15
CA THR A 232 1.47 -6.81 27.58
C THR A 232 1.05 -8.16 28.16
N ARG A 233 0.90 -9.21 27.34
CA ARG A 233 0.55 -10.57 27.81
C ARG A 233 1.80 -11.42 28.12
N GLN A 234 2.98 -10.81 28.16
CA GLN A 234 4.25 -11.49 28.45
C GLN A 234 4.75 -11.26 29.88
N ASP A 235 4.20 -10.25 30.54
CA ASP A 235 4.45 -9.95 31.94
C ASP A 235 3.34 -10.61 32.78
#